data_AF-A0A1M6U8W5-F1
#
_entry.id   AF-A0A1M6U8W5-F1
#
_cell.length_a   1.000
_cell.length_b   1.000
_cell.length_c   1.000
_cell.angle_alpha   90.00
_cell.angle_beta   90.00
_cell.angle_gamma   90.00
#
_symmetry.space_group_name_H-M   'P 1'
#
loop_
_entity.id
_entity.type
_entity.pdbx_description
1 polymer ?
#
loop_
_entity_poly.entity_id
_entity_poly.type
_entity_poly.pdbx_seq_one_letter_code
_entity_poly.pdbx_strand_id
1 'polypeptide(L)' 'MDKAAAYAISALIVGFGVWILIAGLSFSAPALWICVALIPIAIGLWSAFCDT' A
#
# COMPACT_ATOMS: atom_id res chain seq x y z
N MET A 1 -0.90 -18.02 -11.50
CA MET A 1 -1.72 -16.78 -11.48
C MET A 1 -1.29 -15.99 -12.70
N ASP A 2 -2.21 -15.39 -13.46
CA ASP A 2 -1.80 -14.56 -14.59
C ASP A 2 -1.00 -13.35 -14.08
N LYS A 3 0.07 -12.96 -14.75
CA LYS A 3 0.96 -11.87 -14.29
C LYS A 3 0.20 -10.56 -14.12
N ALA A 4 -0.82 -10.34 -14.96
CA ALA A 4 -1.74 -9.22 -14.84
C ALA A 4 -2.54 -9.23 -13.53
N ALA A 5 -2.97 -10.41 -13.05
CA ALA A 5 -3.69 -10.55 -11.80
C ALA A 5 -2.79 -10.27 -10.58
N ALA A 6 -1.53 -10.71 -10.61
CA ALA A 6 -0.55 -10.42 -9.55
C ALA A 6 -0.26 -8.91 -9.44
N TYR A 7 -0.11 -8.21 -10.57
CA TYR A 7 0.02 -6.76 -10.59
C TYR A 7 -1.25 -6.04 -10.12
N ALA A 8 -2.43 -6.51 -10.49
CA ALA A 8 -3.69 -5.92 -10.03
C ALA A 8 -3.86 -6.02 -8.50
N ILE A 9 -3.52 -7.18 -7.92
CA ILE A 9 -3.53 -7.39 -6.47
C ILE A 9 -2.51 -6.46 -5.80
N SER A 10 -1.30 -6.37 -6.34
CA SER A 10 -0.26 -5.49 -5.80
C SER A 10 -0.67 -4.01 -5.84
N ALA A 11 -1.25 -3.55 -6.95
CA ALA A 11 -1.76 -2.19 -7.10
C ALA A 11 -2.89 -1.88 -6.10
N LEU A 12 -3.78 -2.85 -5.83
CA LEU A 12 -4.83 -2.71 -4.83
C LEU A 12 -4.24 -2.53 -3.42
N ILE A 13 -3.23 -3.33 -3.06
CA ILE A 13 -2.54 -3.22 -1.76
C ILE A 13 -1.86 -1.85 -1.60
N VAL A 14 -1.16 -1.36 -2.64
CA VAL A 14 -0.57 -0.01 -2.62
C VAL A 14 -1.66 1.06 -2.49
N GLY A 15 -2.72 0.97 -3.29
CA GLY A 15 -3.84 1.91 -3.26
C GLY A 15 -4.53 1.97 -1.90
N PHE A 16 -4.67 0.84 -1.22
CA PHE A 16 -5.19 0.77 0.15
C PHE A 16 -4.30 1.52 1.14
N GLY A 17 -2.97 1.37 1.03
CA GLY A 17 -2.03 2.12 1.86
C GLY A 17 -2.08 3.62 1.62
N VAL A 18 -2.19 4.05 0.36
CA VAL A 18 -2.38 5.47 0.00
C VAL A 18 -3.69 6.02 0.56
N TRP A 19 -4.77 5.23 0.51
CA TRP A 19 -6.05 5.62 1.09
C TRP A 19 -5.97 5.82 2.61
N ILE A 20 -5.30 4.90 3.33
CA ILE A 20 -5.04 5.02 4.77
C ILE A 20 -4.24 6.28 5.08
N LEU A 21 -3.24 6.60 4.25
CA LEU A 21 -2.45 7.82 4.40
C LEU A 21 -3.34 9.07 4.32
N ILE A 22 -4.15 9.17 3.27
CA ILE A 22 -5.04 10.31 3.02
C ILE A 22 -6.06 10.45 4.15
N ALA A 23 -6.72 9.35 4.53
CA ALA A 23 -7.68 9.34 5.62
C ALA A 23 -7.02 9.72 6.96
N GLY A 24 -5.84 9.16 7.23
CA GLY A 24 -5.08 9.36 8.45
C GLY A 24 -4.53 10.77 8.66
N LEU A 25 -4.25 11.50 7.57
CA LEU A 25 -3.85 12.91 7.61
C LEU A 25 -4.93 13.82 8.21
N SER A 26 -6.19 13.38 8.26
CA SER A 26 -7.30 14.14 8.86
C SER A 26 -7.43 13.94 10.38
N PHE A 27 -6.61 13.08 10.98
CA PHE A 27 -6.65 12.76 12.40
C PHE A 27 -5.53 13.47 13.20
N SER A 28 -5.70 13.53 14.52
CA SER A 28 -4.83 14.23 15.48
C SER A 28 -3.34 13.82 15.47
N ALA A 29 -2.99 12.66 14.88
CA ALA A 29 -1.63 12.09 14.87
C ALA A 29 -1.16 11.68 13.45
N PRO A 30 -0.94 12.64 12.54
CA PRO A 30 -0.65 12.35 11.12
C PRO A 30 0.64 11.53 10.93
N ALA A 31 1.66 11.73 11.78
CA ALA A 31 2.91 10.97 11.73
C ALA A 31 2.71 9.46 11.96
N LEU A 32 1.76 9.09 12.83
CA LEU A 32 1.44 7.69 13.14
C LEU A 32 0.77 7.02 11.94
N TRP A 33 -0.13 7.74 11.26
CA TRP A 33 -0.80 7.25 10.06
C TRP A 33 0.14 7.09 8.87
N ILE A 34 1.18 7.92 8.76
CA ILE A 34 2.26 7.72 7.78
C ILE A 34 2.94 6.35 8.01
N CYS A 35 3.30 6.02 9.24
CA CYS A 35 3.89 4.72 9.58
C CYS A 35 2.94 3.55 9.24
N VAL A 36 1.65 3.68 9.55
CA VAL A 36 0.64 2.65 9.29
C VAL A 36 0.41 2.45 7.79
N ALA A 37 0.36 3.53 7.01
CA ALA A 37 0.21 3.49 5.56
C ALA A 37 1.44 2.93 4.84
N LEU A 38 2.64 3.09 5.40
CA LEU A 38 3.88 2.63 4.80
C LEU A 38 3.93 1.11 4.64
N ILE A 39 3.33 0.38 5.58
CA ILE A 39 3.32 -1.09 5.61
C ILE A 39 2.64 -1.69 4.36
N PRO A 40 1.37 -1.39 4.06
CA PRO A 40 0.71 -1.89 2.84
C PRO A 40 1.38 -1.35 1.58
N ILE A 41 1.88 -0.11 1.54
CA ILE A 41 2.61 0.40 0.37
C ILE A 41 3.86 -0.43 0.10
N ALA A 42 4.65 -0.73 1.13
CA ALA A 42 5.85 -1.55 1.01
C ALA A 42 5.53 -2.99 0.58
N ILE A 43 4.48 -3.59 1.14
CA ILE A 43 4.03 -4.95 0.77
C ILE A 43 3.57 -4.99 -0.70
N GLY A 44 2.78 -4.01 -1.14
CA GLY A 44 2.31 -3.93 -2.52
C GLY A 44 3.44 -3.69 -3.51
N LEU A 45 4.43 -2.85 -3.18
CA LEU A 45 5.65 -2.69 -3.98
C LEU A 45 6.45 -3.99 -4.02
N TRP A 46 6.72 -4.60 -2.86
CA TRP A 46 7.50 -5.83 -2.79
C TRP A 46 6.84 -6.95 -3.59
N SER A 47 5.52 -7.11 -3.47
CA SER A 47 4.75 -8.09 -4.23
C SER A 47 4.76 -7.83 -5.74
N ALA A 48 4.89 -6.58 -6.20
CA ALA A 48 4.95 -6.24 -7.63
C ALA A 48 6.34 -6.45 -8.25
N PHE A 49 7.40 -6.33 -7.44
CA PHE A 49 8.79 -6.29 -7.92
C PHE A 49 9.66 -7.48 -7.50
N CYS A 50 9.26 -8.23 -6.47
CA CYS A 50 10.03 -9.38 -5.96
C CYS A 50 9.61 -10.72 -6.59
N ASP A 51 8.85 -10.69 -7.69
CA ASP A 51 8.44 -11.84 -8.52
C ASP A 51 9.58 -12.27 -9.50
N THR A 52 10.82 -12.33 -9.00
CA THR A 52 12.01 -12.90 -9.69
C THR A 52 12.25 -14.33 -9.24
#